data_AF-A0A3N5PR98-F1
#
_entry.id   AF-A0A3N5PR98-F1
#
_cell.length_a   1.000
_cell.length_b   1.000
_cell.length_c   1.000
_cell.angle_alpha   90.00
_cell.angle_beta   90.00
_cell.angle_gamma   90.00
#
_symmetry.space_group_name_H-M   'P 1'
#
loop_
_entity.id
_entity.type
_entity.pdbx_description
1 polymer ?
#
loop_
_entity_poly.entity_id
_entity_poly.type
_entity_poly.pdbx_seq_one_letter_code
_entity_poly.pdbx_strand_id
1 'polypeptide(L)'
;MNPIAAAAEHVLRAHPHPALRISELVELLAGPLDRALDEAKLRTVLERYPDHFRLLDPWRGPWRALAREGDGPARHRDVWVVAVEDPERPSADGGATAALERSVEGAVDYLLFVDEAKLGRIKGTSGFAERFSALGPSDGRGRSLRQLQLDGRLMRYPLSYLIYSPAFDGLPQGARDAIYRRLWDVLSGNVDDARYAHLLPPDREAIVEILVATKPGLPEYFGAAVPSR
;
A
#
# COMPACT_ATOMS: atom_id res chain seq x y z
N MET A 1 -24.62 -2.50 24.54
CA MET A 1 -23.24 -3.00 24.31
C MET A 1 -22.73 -3.66 25.57
N ASN A 2 -22.01 -4.79 25.47
CA ASN A 2 -21.36 -5.46 26.61
C ASN A 2 -20.37 -4.49 27.31
N PRO A 3 -20.24 -4.47 28.65
CA PRO A 3 -19.35 -3.54 29.37
C PRO A 3 -17.87 -3.65 28.95
N ILE A 4 -17.39 -4.86 28.64
CA ILE A 4 -16.03 -5.08 28.12
C ILE A 4 -15.87 -4.43 26.74
N ALA A 5 -16.87 -4.57 25.86
CA ALA A 5 -16.86 -3.94 24.54
C ALA A 5 -16.92 -2.41 24.65
N ALA A 6 -17.79 -1.86 25.51
CA ALA A 6 -17.87 -0.41 25.72
C ALA A 6 -16.57 0.19 26.25
N ALA A 7 -15.90 -0.51 27.17
CA ALA A 7 -14.60 -0.09 27.68
C ALA A 7 -13.50 -0.20 26.62
N ALA A 8 -13.48 -1.29 25.84
CA ALA A 8 -12.55 -1.46 24.72
C ALA A 8 -12.67 -0.32 23.71
N GLU A 9 -13.89 0.06 23.36
CA GLU A 9 -14.15 1.19 22.47
C GLU A 9 -13.64 2.51 23.05
N HIS A 10 -13.91 2.77 24.33
CA HIS A 10 -13.43 3.97 25.01
C HIS A 10 -11.89 4.06 25.02
N VAL A 11 -11.21 2.95 25.36
CA VAL A 11 -9.75 2.87 25.36
C VAL A 11 -9.19 3.13 23.97
N LEU A 12 -9.71 2.47 22.94
CA LEU A 12 -9.25 2.65 21.56
C LEU A 12 -9.45 4.09 21.06
N ARG A 13 -10.56 4.75 21.43
CA ARG A 13 -10.83 6.15 21.06
C ARG A 13 -9.93 7.15 21.77
N ALA A 14 -9.55 6.86 23.02
CA ALA A 14 -8.65 7.71 23.80
C ALA A 14 -7.16 7.45 23.50
N HIS A 15 -6.85 6.34 22.82
CA HIS A 15 -5.48 5.96 22.53
C HIS A 15 -4.89 6.79 21.37
N PRO A 16 -3.61 7.21 21.45
CA PRO A 16 -2.95 7.94 20.36
C PRO A 16 -2.80 7.13 19.06
N HIS A 17 -2.95 5.80 19.13
CA HIS A 17 -2.90 4.92 17.97
C HIS A 17 -4.30 4.36 17.64
N PRO A 18 -4.71 4.38 16.36
CA PRO A 18 -6.05 3.92 15.94
C PRO A 18 -6.23 2.41 16.00
N ALA A 19 -5.16 1.66 16.25
CA ALA A 19 -5.15 0.21 16.37
C ALA A 19 -4.28 -0.20 17.56
N LEU A 20 -4.75 -1.18 18.34
CA LEU A 20 -4.01 -1.77 19.45
C LEU A 20 -3.90 -3.29 19.29
N ARG A 21 -2.84 -3.87 19.84
CA ARG A 21 -2.75 -5.32 19.97
C ARG A 21 -3.82 -5.81 20.95
N ILE A 22 -4.36 -7.00 20.73
CA ILE A 22 -5.38 -7.56 21.63
C ILE A 22 -4.78 -7.82 23.02
N SER A 23 -3.50 -8.21 23.09
CA SER A 23 -2.75 -8.33 24.34
C SER A 23 -2.68 -7.00 25.11
N GLU A 24 -2.26 -5.93 24.42
CA GLU A 24 -2.17 -4.57 24.96
C GLU A 24 -3.55 -4.03 25.40
N LEU A 25 -4.59 -4.31 24.61
CA LEU A 25 -5.95 -3.94 24.98
C LEU A 25 -6.44 -4.71 26.21
N VAL A 26 -6.08 -5.98 26.38
CA VAL A 26 -6.35 -6.73 27.61
C VAL A 26 -5.64 -6.08 28.80
N GLU A 27 -4.36 -5.72 28.67
CA GLU A 27 -3.61 -5.06 29.76
C GLU A 27 -4.27 -3.75 30.20
N LEU A 28 -4.73 -2.93 29.25
CA LEU A 28 -5.42 -1.67 29.53
C LEU A 28 -6.81 -1.87 30.16
N LEU A 29 -7.50 -2.99 29.87
CA LEU A 29 -8.84 -3.29 30.37
C LEU A 29 -8.87 -4.12 31.67
N ALA A 30 -7.83 -4.91 31.93
CA ALA A 30 -7.75 -5.84 33.07
C ALA A 30 -7.67 -5.09 34.42
N GLY A 31 -7.14 -3.87 34.44
CA GLY A 31 -7.13 -3.01 35.62
C GLY A 31 -8.52 -2.52 36.02
N PRO A 32 -9.26 -1.82 35.13
CA PRO A 32 -10.53 -1.18 35.48
C PRO A 32 -11.78 -2.06 35.45
N LEU A 33 -11.81 -3.23 34.77
CA LEU A 33 -13.05 -4.00 34.59
C LEU A 33 -13.06 -5.43 35.15
N ASP A 34 -12.09 -6.27 34.76
CA ASP A 34 -12.09 -7.70 35.10
C ASP A 34 -10.65 -8.24 35.08
N ARG A 35 -10.13 -8.64 36.25
CA ARG A 35 -8.79 -9.24 36.36
C ARG A 35 -8.69 -10.64 35.73
N ALA A 36 -9.83 -11.26 35.41
CA ALA A 36 -9.90 -12.54 34.71
C ALA A 36 -10.13 -12.37 33.19
N LEU A 37 -9.97 -11.15 32.66
CA LEU A 37 -10.02 -10.91 31.22
C LEU A 37 -8.72 -11.42 30.57
N ASP A 38 -8.87 -12.28 29.57
CA ASP A 38 -7.78 -12.76 28.73
C ASP A 38 -8.04 -12.45 27.24
N GLU A 39 -7.03 -12.66 26.40
CA GLU A 39 -7.10 -12.38 24.96
C GLU A 39 -8.24 -13.14 24.27
N ALA A 40 -8.47 -14.40 24.62
CA ALA A 40 -9.47 -15.25 23.98
C ALA A 40 -10.90 -14.80 24.32
N LYS A 41 -11.13 -14.42 25.57
CA LYS A 41 -12.40 -13.88 26.06
C LYS A 41 -12.66 -12.52 25.46
N LEU A 42 -11.67 -11.61 25.45
CA LEU A 42 -11.80 -10.30 24.83
C LEU A 42 -12.12 -10.46 23.33
N ARG A 43 -11.37 -11.30 22.61
CA ARG A 43 -11.61 -11.61 21.21
C ARG A 43 -13.05 -12.05 20.96
N THR A 44 -13.52 -13.04 21.71
CA THR A 44 -14.88 -13.59 21.59
C THR A 44 -15.95 -12.52 21.82
N VAL A 45 -15.70 -11.57 22.73
CA VAL A 45 -16.61 -10.45 22.98
C VAL A 45 -16.61 -9.48 21.81
N LEU A 46 -15.44 -9.05 21.32
CA LEU A 46 -15.33 -8.07 20.25
C LEU A 46 -15.84 -8.59 18.90
N GLU A 47 -15.64 -9.87 18.60
CA GLU A 47 -16.16 -10.52 17.39
C GLU A 47 -17.69 -10.51 17.30
N ARG A 48 -18.41 -10.33 18.43
CA ARG A 48 -19.88 -10.17 18.46
C ARG A 48 -20.35 -8.77 18.09
N TYR A 49 -19.44 -7.80 17.98
CA TYR A 49 -19.74 -6.41 17.63
C TYR A 49 -18.94 -5.99 16.39
N PRO A 50 -19.14 -6.64 15.23
CA PRO A 50 -18.38 -6.34 14.03
C PRO A 50 -18.60 -4.89 13.54
N ASP A 51 -19.72 -4.25 13.85
CA ASP A 51 -19.96 -2.86 13.45
C ASP A 51 -19.17 -1.84 14.29
N HIS A 52 -18.58 -2.27 15.42
CA HIS A 52 -17.79 -1.42 16.33
C HIS A 52 -16.30 -1.78 16.33
N PHE A 53 -15.92 -3.01 15.95
CA PHE A 53 -14.53 -3.46 15.99
C PHE A 53 -14.14 -4.21 14.72
N ARG A 54 -12.92 -3.94 14.23
CA ARG A 54 -12.25 -4.75 13.21
C ARG A 54 -11.07 -5.45 13.85
N LEU A 55 -11.12 -6.79 13.83
CA LEU A 55 -10.00 -7.63 14.23
C LEU A 55 -9.16 -7.94 13.00
N LEU A 56 -7.95 -7.38 12.95
CA LEU A 56 -6.99 -7.60 11.89
C LEU A 56 -5.97 -8.63 12.37
N ASP A 57 -6.03 -9.83 11.79
CA ASP A 57 -5.04 -10.87 12.00
C ASP A 57 -3.96 -10.72 10.92
N PRO A 58 -2.75 -10.24 11.25
CA PRO A 58 -1.66 -10.05 10.28
C PRO A 58 -1.24 -11.33 9.56
N TRP A 59 -1.72 -12.47 10.06
CA TRP A 59 -1.27 -13.79 9.67
C TRP A 59 -2.36 -14.64 9.02
N ARG A 60 -3.55 -14.06 8.86
CA ARG A 60 -4.64 -14.55 7.99
C ARG A 60 -4.76 -13.62 6.79
N GLY A 61 -4.50 -14.12 5.58
CA GLY A 61 -4.67 -13.37 4.33
C GLY A 61 -3.73 -13.80 3.20
N PRO A 62 -3.83 -13.15 2.02
CA PRO A 62 -3.06 -13.48 0.81
C PRO A 62 -1.53 -13.24 0.94
N TRP A 63 -1.09 -12.59 2.01
CA TRP A 63 0.31 -12.27 2.32
C TRP A 63 1.17 -13.48 2.74
N ARG A 64 0.57 -14.66 2.93
CA ARG A 64 1.28 -15.90 3.29
C ARG A 64 2.29 -16.38 2.26
N ALA A 65 2.16 -16.00 0.99
CA ALA A 65 3.07 -16.44 -0.07
C ALA A 65 4.54 -16.04 0.17
N LEU A 66 4.80 -15.12 1.11
CA LEU A 66 6.15 -14.67 1.50
C LEU A 66 6.73 -15.40 2.73
N ALA A 67 5.94 -16.21 3.44
CA ALA A 67 6.42 -16.98 4.58
C ALA A 67 7.18 -18.23 4.09
N ARG A 68 8.45 -18.36 4.49
CA ARG A 68 9.29 -19.51 4.09
C ARG A 68 8.91 -20.76 4.89
N GLU A 69 8.96 -21.92 4.24
CA GLU A 69 8.88 -23.22 4.92
C GLU A 69 9.96 -23.30 6.01
N GLY A 70 9.52 -23.32 7.27
CA GLY A 70 10.41 -23.30 8.45
C GLY A 70 9.86 -22.48 9.62
N ASP A 71 8.89 -21.59 9.41
CA ASP A 71 8.15 -20.95 10.49
C ASP A 71 7.18 -21.97 11.13
N GLY A 72 7.65 -22.60 12.22
CA GLY A 72 6.87 -23.60 12.98
C GLY A 72 5.57 -23.05 13.59
N PRO A 73 4.68 -23.93 14.09
CA PRO A 73 3.30 -23.59 14.44
C PRO A 73 3.13 -22.89 15.82
N ALA A 74 3.95 -21.89 16.16
CA ALA A 74 4.05 -21.42 17.56
C ALA A 74 4.11 -19.91 17.83
N ARG A 75 3.71 -19.00 16.92
CA ARG A 75 3.69 -17.54 17.22
C ARG A 75 2.48 -16.76 16.66
N HIS A 76 1.28 -17.35 16.65
CA HIS A 76 0.04 -16.62 16.34
C HIS A 76 -0.88 -16.54 17.55
N ARG A 77 -0.96 -15.36 18.17
CA ARG A 77 -2.14 -14.96 18.97
C ARG A 77 -2.45 -13.47 18.94
N ASP A 78 -1.45 -12.62 18.68
CA ASP A 78 -1.63 -11.19 18.90
C ASP A 78 -2.31 -10.48 17.70
N VAL A 79 -3.64 -10.53 17.68
CA VAL A 79 -4.51 -9.88 16.69
C VAL A 79 -4.59 -8.38 16.96
N TRP A 80 -4.63 -7.53 15.93
CA TRP A 80 -4.90 -6.10 16.12
C TRP A 80 -6.39 -5.84 16.22
N VAL A 81 -6.79 -4.93 17.09
CA VAL A 81 -8.15 -4.43 17.25
C VAL A 81 -8.19 -2.96 16.85
N VAL A 82 -9.11 -2.62 15.95
CA VAL A 82 -9.38 -1.26 15.48
C VAL A 82 -10.82 -0.92 15.84
N ALA A 83 -11.05 0.25 16.45
CA ALA A 83 -12.41 0.76 16.63
C ALA A 83 -12.96 1.23 15.27
N VAL A 84 -14.15 0.76 14.91
CA VAL A 84 -14.89 1.24 13.75
C VAL A 84 -15.61 2.52 14.17
N GLU A 85 -15.43 3.60 13.42
CA GLU A 85 -16.11 4.86 13.72
C GLU A 85 -17.64 4.73 13.67
N ASP A 86 -18.30 5.58 14.46
CA ASP A 86 -19.74 5.63 14.81
C ASP A 86 -20.72 5.36 13.64
N PRO A 87 -21.64 4.37 13.76
CA PRO A 87 -22.65 4.08 12.74
C PRO A 87 -23.76 5.15 12.62
N GLU A 88 -23.87 6.10 13.56
CA GLU A 88 -24.80 7.25 13.43
C GLU A 88 -24.21 8.45 12.68
N ARG A 89 -22.92 8.44 12.37
CA ARG A 89 -22.43 9.27 11.28
C ARG A 89 -23.01 8.64 10.02
N PRO A 90 -23.84 9.35 9.22
CA PRO A 90 -24.40 8.74 8.03
C PRO A 90 -23.24 8.13 7.27
N SER A 91 -23.33 6.82 7.01
CA SER A 91 -22.47 6.12 6.08
C SER A 91 -22.61 6.85 4.76
N ALA A 92 -21.83 7.91 4.59
CA ALA A 92 -21.56 8.44 3.30
C ALA A 92 -20.85 7.27 2.63
N ASP A 93 -21.44 6.70 1.61
CA ASP A 93 -20.71 5.90 0.63
C ASP A 93 -19.43 6.63 0.15
N GLY A 94 -19.33 7.96 0.39
CA GLY A 94 -18.13 8.78 0.28
C GLY A 94 -17.00 8.52 1.31
N GLY A 95 -17.22 7.90 2.48
CA GLY A 95 -16.16 7.69 3.49
C GLY A 95 -15.22 6.53 3.15
N ALA A 96 -15.78 5.37 2.81
CA ALA A 96 -15.02 4.22 2.32
C ALA A 96 -14.39 4.50 0.94
N THR A 97 -15.14 5.19 0.07
CA THR A 97 -14.64 5.63 -1.23
C THR A 97 -13.50 6.63 -1.09
N ALA A 98 -13.63 7.65 -0.24
CA ALA A 98 -12.55 8.60 0.01
C ALA A 98 -11.33 7.96 0.71
N ALA A 99 -11.53 6.96 1.56
CA ALA A 99 -10.43 6.20 2.15
C ALA A 99 -9.66 5.38 1.10
N LEU A 100 -10.39 4.77 0.17
CA LEU A 100 -9.80 4.08 -0.98
C LEU A 100 -9.07 5.06 -1.90
N GLU A 101 -9.68 6.20 -2.23
CA GLU A 101 -9.07 7.24 -3.06
C GLU A 101 -7.75 7.74 -2.47
N ARG A 102 -7.71 8.06 -1.16
CA ARG A 102 -6.47 8.44 -0.47
C ARG A 102 -5.41 7.35 -0.50
N SER A 103 -5.83 6.09 -0.39
CA SER A 103 -4.92 4.94 -0.44
C SER A 103 -4.35 4.73 -1.84
N VAL A 104 -5.18 4.92 -2.88
CA VAL A 104 -4.77 4.88 -4.30
C VAL A 104 -3.83 6.03 -4.62
N GLU A 105 -4.15 7.23 -4.14
CA GLU A 105 -3.34 8.42 -4.27
C GLU A 105 -1.94 8.22 -3.66
N GLY A 106 -1.88 7.80 -2.39
CA GLY A 106 -0.60 7.52 -1.72
C GLY A 106 0.20 6.40 -2.41
N ALA A 107 -0.47 5.39 -2.96
CA ALA A 107 0.20 4.34 -3.73
C ALA A 107 0.80 4.87 -5.04
N VAL A 108 0.09 5.73 -5.77
CA VAL A 108 0.59 6.34 -7.01
C VAL A 108 1.72 7.32 -6.71
N ASP A 109 1.61 8.11 -5.65
CA ASP A 109 2.66 9.04 -5.21
C ASP A 109 3.95 8.30 -4.89
N TYR A 110 3.85 7.20 -4.14
CA TYR A 110 4.99 6.33 -3.85
C TYR A 110 5.59 5.70 -5.12
N LEU A 111 4.74 5.20 -6.03
CA LEU A 111 5.20 4.63 -7.30
C LEU A 111 5.92 5.66 -8.17
N LEU A 112 5.49 6.92 -8.16
CA LEU A 112 6.06 8.01 -8.95
C LEU A 112 7.18 8.77 -8.24
N PHE A 113 7.65 8.27 -7.09
CA PHE A 113 8.72 8.88 -6.29
C PHE A 113 8.41 10.35 -5.92
N VAL A 114 7.15 10.64 -5.60
CA VAL A 114 6.79 11.92 -4.97
C VAL A 114 7.55 12.04 -3.64
N ASP A 115 8.05 13.23 -3.35
CA ASP A 115 8.89 13.55 -2.18
C ASP A 115 10.20 12.75 -2.09
N GLU A 116 10.72 12.26 -3.23
CA GLU A 116 12.05 11.68 -3.29
C GLU A 116 13.11 12.62 -2.69
N ALA A 117 13.95 12.07 -1.81
CA ALA A 117 15.10 12.80 -1.28
C ALA A 117 16.07 13.16 -2.41
N LYS A 118 16.44 14.44 -2.50
CA LYS A 118 17.44 14.91 -3.49
C LYS A 118 18.76 14.16 -3.29
N LEU A 119 19.14 13.36 -4.28
CA LEU A 119 20.37 12.59 -4.24
C LEU A 119 21.54 13.40 -4.80
N GLY A 120 22.64 13.44 -4.05
CA GLY A 120 23.94 13.77 -4.62
C GLY A 120 24.41 12.67 -5.58
N ARG A 121 25.50 12.92 -6.31
CA ARG A 121 26.09 11.91 -7.19
C ARG A 121 26.58 10.72 -6.36
N ILE A 122 25.99 9.54 -6.60
CA ILE A 122 26.42 8.27 -6.01
C ILE A 122 27.11 7.46 -7.11
N LYS A 123 28.41 7.20 -6.94
CA LYS A 123 29.17 6.37 -7.88
C LYS A 123 29.17 4.92 -7.39
N GLY A 124 28.40 4.06 -8.06
CA GLY A 124 28.45 2.62 -7.81
C GLY A 124 29.82 2.04 -8.16
N THR A 125 30.39 1.24 -7.28
CA THR A 125 31.74 0.64 -7.47
C THR A 125 31.69 -0.84 -7.88
N SER A 126 30.50 -1.45 -7.98
CA SER A 126 30.36 -2.91 -7.86
C SER A 126 29.54 -3.60 -8.96
N GLY A 127 29.33 -2.96 -10.12
CA GLY A 127 28.52 -3.52 -11.23
C GLY A 127 27.05 -3.78 -10.85
N PHE A 128 26.61 -3.19 -9.72
CA PHE A 128 25.29 -3.41 -9.15
C PHE A 128 24.21 -2.81 -10.04
N ALA A 129 24.45 -1.64 -10.64
CA ALA A 129 23.47 -0.95 -11.47
C ALA A 129 23.11 -1.78 -12.71
N GLU A 130 24.11 -2.41 -13.33
CA GLU A 130 23.96 -3.29 -14.47
C GLU A 130 23.17 -4.55 -14.09
N ARG A 131 23.57 -5.23 -13.00
CA ARG A 131 22.86 -6.41 -12.49
C ARG A 131 21.42 -6.08 -12.12
N PHE A 132 21.21 -4.97 -11.41
CA PHE A 132 19.89 -4.54 -10.97
C PHE A 132 18.98 -4.20 -12.14
N SER A 133 19.49 -3.51 -13.16
CA SER A 133 18.76 -3.20 -14.39
C SER A 133 18.35 -4.47 -15.14
N ALA A 134 19.21 -5.49 -15.15
CA ALA A 134 18.95 -6.78 -15.83
C ALA A 134 17.89 -7.66 -15.14
N LEU A 135 17.50 -7.37 -13.89
CA LEU A 135 16.47 -8.13 -13.17
C LEU A 135 15.04 -7.82 -13.62
N GLY A 136 14.85 -6.77 -14.42
CA GLY A 136 13.53 -6.31 -14.86
C GLY A 136 13.38 -6.44 -16.36
N PRO A 137 12.14 -6.39 -16.87
CA PRO A 137 11.93 -6.35 -18.30
C PRO A 137 12.49 -5.04 -18.87
N SER A 138 12.90 -5.09 -20.13
CA SER A 138 13.31 -3.93 -20.90
C SER A 138 12.49 -3.85 -22.17
N ASP A 139 12.23 -2.63 -22.64
CA ASP A 139 11.60 -2.44 -23.94
C ASP A 139 12.56 -2.76 -25.10
N GLY A 140 12.07 -2.69 -26.34
CA GLY A 140 12.90 -2.91 -27.54
C GLY A 140 14.04 -1.90 -27.74
N ARG A 141 14.10 -0.82 -26.95
CA ARG A 141 15.17 0.18 -26.93
C ARG A 141 16.14 -0.05 -25.76
N GLY A 142 15.97 -1.11 -24.98
CA GLY A 142 16.79 -1.44 -23.80
C GLY A 142 16.51 -0.55 -22.59
N ARG A 143 15.38 0.16 -22.53
CA ARG A 143 14.97 0.96 -21.37
C ARG A 143 14.22 0.11 -20.36
N SER A 144 14.47 0.32 -19.07
CA SER A 144 13.81 -0.41 -17.99
C SER A 144 13.53 0.50 -16.79
N LEU A 145 12.42 0.26 -16.09
CA LEU A 145 12.10 0.93 -14.82
C LEU A 145 13.06 0.57 -13.67
N ARG A 146 13.96 -0.41 -13.87
CA ARG A 146 15.06 -0.71 -12.94
C ARG A 146 16.35 0.03 -13.24
N GLN A 147 16.39 0.89 -14.27
CA GLN A 147 17.61 1.64 -14.57
C GLN A 147 17.84 2.72 -13.52
N LEU A 148 18.97 2.63 -12.83
CA LEU A 148 19.38 3.62 -11.83
C LEU A 148 20.05 4.82 -12.53
N GLN A 149 19.78 6.03 -12.04
CA GLN A 149 20.48 7.25 -12.46
C GLN A 149 21.52 7.70 -11.43
N LEU A 150 21.18 7.62 -10.14
CA LEU A 150 22.08 7.92 -9.01
C LEU A 150 22.78 9.29 -9.07
N ASP A 151 22.18 10.23 -9.79
CA ASP A 151 22.67 11.61 -9.96
C ASP A 151 21.44 12.51 -10.05
N GLY A 152 21.09 13.17 -8.95
CA GLY A 152 19.86 13.95 -8.79
C GLY A 152 18.60 13.14 -8.51
N ARG A 153 18.50 11.90 -9.02
CA ARG A 153 17.39 10.97 -8.79
C ARG A 153 17.83 9.51 -8.76
N LEU A 154 17.04 8.64 -8.12
CA LEU A 154 17.31 7.22 -7.91
C LEU A 154 17.16 6.45 -9.23
N MET A 155 15.99 6.55 -9.84
CA MET A 155 15.65 5.85 -11.09
C MET A 155 15.77 6.80 -12.29
N ARG A 156 16.27 6.27 -13.41
CA ARG A 156 16.33 6.99 -14.69
C ARG A 156 14.94 7.30 -15.23
N TYR A 157 13.96 6.46 -14.99
CA TYR A 157 12.56 6.74 -15.30
C TYR A 157 11.80 6.76 -13.98
N PRO A 158 11.19 7.89 -13.58
CA PRO A 158 10.56 8.08 -12.27
C PRO A 158 9.22 7.34 -12.12
N LEU A 159 9.27 6.01 -12.29
CA LEU A 159 8.23 5.07 -11.91
C LEU A 159 8.90 3.83 -11.30
N SER A 160 8.47 3.45 -10.11
CA SER A 160 9.04 2.35 -9.35
C SER A 160 8.86 1.01 -10.06
N TYR A 161 9.95 0.23 -10.12
CA TYR A 161 9.93 -1.14 -10.62
C TYR A 161 9.00 -2.07 -9.84
N LEU A 162 8.51 -1.65 -8.65
CA LEU A 162 7.56 -2.41 -7.84
C LEU A 162 6.20 -2.62 -8.52
N ILE A 163 5.90 -1.87 -9.59
CA ILE A 163 4.76 -2.16 -10.47
C ILE A 163 4.83 -3.56 -11.13
N TYR A 164 6.04 -4.17 -11.19
CA TYR A 164 6.26 -5.55 -11.64
C TYR A 164 6.29 -6.56 -10.48
N SER A 165 6.05 -6.14 -9.24
CA SER A 165 6.13 -7.04 -8.10
C SER A 165 4.90 -7.96 -8.02
N PRO A 166 5.06 -9.19 -7.49
CA PRO A 166 3.92 -10.05 -7.19
C PRO A 166 2.92 -9.41 -6.22
N ALA A 167 3.38 -8.51 -5.34
CA ALA A 167 2.52 -7.78 -4.42
C ALA A 167 1.58 -6.82 -5.15
N PHE A 168 2.07 -6.11 -6.19
CA PHE A 168 1.24 -5.26 -7.02
C PHE A 168 0.25 -6.08 -7.87
N ASP A 169 0.73 -7.18 -8.46
CA ASP A 169 -0.12 -8.05 -9.29
C ASP A 169 -1.18 -8.80 -8.47
N GLY A 170 -0.89 -9.11 -7.21
CA GLY A 170 -1.82 -9.74 -6.27
C GLY A 170 -2.85 -8.81 -5.65
N LEU A 171 -2.86 -7.51 -5.99
CA LEU A 171 -3.88 -6.58 -5.49
C LEU A 171 -5.29 -6.98 -5.96
N PRO A 172 -6.35 -6.72 -5.15
CA PRO A 172 -7.73 -6.84 -5.60
C PRO A 172 -7.94 -6.03 -6.88
N GLN A 173 -8.65 -6.61 -7.86
CA GLN A 173 -8.78 -6.02 -9.20
C GLN A 173 -9.23 -4.56 -9.16
N GLY A 174 -10.28 -4.23 -8.39
CA GLY A 174 -10.76 -2.86 -8.29
C GLY A 174 -9.72 -1.85 -7.76
N ALA A 175 -8.88 -2.26 -6.81
CA ALA A 175 -7.80 -1.42 -6.30
C ALA A 175 -6.68 -1.24 -7.33
N ARG A 176 -6.29 -2.32 -8.02
CA ARG A 176 -5.28 -2.26 -9.08
C ARG A 176 -5.74 -1.39 -10.25
N ASP A 177 -7.00 -1.53 -10.66
CA ASP A 177 -7.58 -0.72 -11.73
C ASP A 177 -7.66 0.76 -11.35
N ALA A 178 -8.01 1.07 -10.10
CA ALA A 178 -8.00 2.44 -9.59
C ALA A 178 -6.60 3.05 -9.60
N ILE A 179 -5.57 2.28 -9.19
CA ILE A 179 -4.17 2.71 -9.27
C ILE A 179 -3.75 2.94 -10.73
N TYR A 180 -4.08 2.03 -11.65
CA TYR A 180 -3.75 2.23 -13.06
C TYR A 180 -4.44 3.45 -13.67
N ARG A 181 -5.70 3.74 -13.31
CA ARG A 181 -6.41 4.93 -13.78
C ARG A 181 -5.73 6.20 -13.29
N ARG A 182 -5.50 6.31 -11.97
CA ARG A 182 -4.83 7.47 -11.40
C ARG A 182 -3.41 7.65 -11.95
N LEU A 183 -2.66 6.55 -12.10
CA LEU A 183 -1.33 6.58 -12.72
C LEU A 183 -1.39 7.12 -14.15
N TRP A 184 -2.38 6.70 -14.94
CA TRP A 184 -2.60 7.21 -16.29
C TRP A 184 -2.99 8.69 -16.29
N ASP A 185 -3.88 9.13 -15.41
CA ASP A 185 -4.29 10.53 -15.32
C ASP A 185 -3.09 11.45 -15.04
N VAL A 186 -2.15 10.98 -14.21
CA VAL A 186 -0.88 11.66 -13.99
C VAL A 186 -0.03 11.60 -15.26
N LEU A 187 0.32 10.41 -15.76
CA LEU A 187 1.26 10.27 -16.89
C LEU A 187 0.79 10.92 -18.19
N SER A 188 -0.52 10.98 -18.45
CA SER A 188 -1.11 11.65 -19.61
C SER A 188 -1.12 13.19 -19.50
N GLY A 189 -0.86 13.74 -18.30
CA GLY A 189 -0.93 15.17 -18.05
C GLY A 189 -2.35 15.69 -17.77
N ASN A 190 -3.34 14.82 -17.56
CA ASN A 190 -4.69 15.20 -17.17
C ASN A 190 -4.76 15.74 -15.73
N VAL A 191 -3.75 15.43 -14.91
CA VAL A 191 -3.60 15.95 -13.55
C VAL A 191 -2.47 16.97 -13.51
N ASP A 192 -2.83 18.23 -13.28
CA ASP A 192 -1.90 19.33 -13.07
C ASP A 192 -1.77 19.63 -11.57
N ASP A 193 -1.02 18.77 -10.88
CA ASP A 193 -0.72 18.91 -9.45
C ASP A 193 0.78 19.14 -9.27
N ALA A 194 1.12 20.14 -8.44
CA ALA A 194 2.48 20.57 -8.17
C ALA A 194 3.40 19.44 -7.67
N ARG A 195 2.84 18.42 -7.00
CA ARG A 195 3.63 17.27 -6.52
C ARG A 195 4.16 16.36 -7.63
N TYR A 196 3.64 16.48 -8.85
CA TYR A 196 4.11 15.76 -10.03
C TYR A 196 4.99 16.62 -10.94
N ALA A 197 5.39 17.82 -10.51
CA ALA A 197 6.20 18.75 -11.31
C ALA A 197 7.60 18.20 -11.67
N HIS A 198 8.10 17.21 -10.93
CA HIS A 198 9.36 16.52 -11.26
C HIS A 198 9.25 15.58 -12.47
N LEU A 199 8.04 15.16 -12.83
CA LEU A 199 7.77 14.33 -14.00
C LEU A 199 7.70 15.21 -15.25
N LEU A 200 8.84 15.39 -15.90
CA LEU A 200 8.93 16.13 -17.16
C LEU A 200 8.21 15.37 -18.30
N PRO A 201 7.73 16.06 -19.35
CA PRO A 201 7.10 15.40 -20.50
C PRO A 201 7.87 14.19 -21.10
N PRO A 202 9.20 14.25 -21.32
CA PRO A 202 9.94 13.09 -21.85
C PRO A 202 10.01 11.92 -20.87
N ASP A 203 9.98 12.19 -19.55
CA ASP A 203 9.92 11.11 -18.55
C ASP A 203 8.57 10.40 -18.60
N ARG A 204 7.46 11.15 -18.71
CA ARG A 204 6.11 10.59 -18.82
C ARG A 204 5.96 9.71 -20.06
N GLU A 205 6.38 10.22 -21.22
CA GLU A 205 6.35 9.48 -22.49
C GLU A 205 7.17 8.19 -22.40
N ALA A 206 8.42 8.27 -21.89
CA ALA A 206 9.27 7.10 -21.75
C ALA A 206 8.67 6.05 -20.80
N ILE A 207 8.06 6.47 -19.69
CA ILE A 207 7.39 5.56 -18.76
C ILE A 207 6.24 4.82 -19.46
N VAL A 208 5.37 5.54 -20.19
CA VAL A 208 4.23 4.95 -20.90
C VAL A 208 4.72 3.96 -21.96
N GLU A 209 5.69 4.33 -22.80
CA GLU A 209 6.26 3.45 -23.82
C GLU A 209 6.86 2.17 -23.19
N ILE A 210 7.57 2.29 -22.06
CA ILE A 210 8.12 1.14 -21.35
C ILE A 210 6.98 0.24 -20.85
N LEU A 211 6.01 0.79 -20.12
CA LEU A 211 4.89 0.00 -19.59
C LEU A 211 4.12 -0.73 -20.68
N VAL A 212 3.79 -0.06 -21.79
CA VAL A 212 3.09 -0.67 -22.92
C VAL A 212 3.88 -1.85 -23.50
N ALA A 213 5.21 -1.73 -23.58
CA ALA A 213 6.07 -2.80 -24.08
C ALA A 213 6.28 -3.94 -23.08
N THR A 214 6.26 -3.67 -21.76
CA THR A 214 6.80 -4.61 -20.76
C THR A 214 5.86 -5.03 -19.64
N LYS A 215 4.68 -4.43 -19.47
CA LYS A 215 3.74 -4.74 -18.38
C LYS A 215 2.56 -5.59 -18.86
N PRO A 216 2.52 -6.90 -18.55
CA PRO A 216 1.35 -7.73 -18.85
C PRO A 216 0.10 -7.23 -18.09
N GLY A 217 -1.06 -7.29 -18.75
CA GLY A 217 -2.33 -6.86 -18.15
C GLY A 217 -2.42 -5.36 -17.91
N LEU A 218 -1.60 -4.55 -18.59
CA LEU A 218 -1.74 -3.10 -18.60
C LEU A 218 -3.04 -2.70 -19.33
N PRO A 219 -3.84 -1.75 -18.79
CA PRO A 219 -5.06 -1.32 -19.44
C PRO A 219 -4.84 -0.69 -20.82
N GLU A 220 -5.79 -0.91 -21.74
CA GLU A 220 -5.68 -0.51 -23.16
C GLU A 220 -5.49 0.99 -23.36
N TYR A 221 -6.02 1.82 -22.47
CA TYR A 221 -5.90 3.28 -22.57
C TYR A 221 -4.46 3.80 -22.43
N PHE A 222 -3.51 3.00 -21.93
CA PHE A 222 -2.09 3.34 -21.99
C PHE A 222 -1.52 3.25 -23.42
N GLY A 223 -2.06 2.34 -24.25
CA GLY A 223 -1.60 2.13 -25.62
C GLY A 223 -2.22 3.09 -26.64
N ALA A 224 -3.42 3.59 -26.39
CA ALA A 224 -4.13 4.51 -27.29
C ALA A 224 -3.41 5.86 -27.50
N ALA A 225 -2.46 6.20 -26.62
CA ALA A 225 -1.71 7.46 -26.67
C ALA A 225 -0.31 7.32 -27.29
N VAL A 226 0.17 6.10 -27.56
CA VAL A 226 1.44 5.90 -28.26
C VAL A 226 1.10 5.85 -29.76
N PRO A 227 1.42 6.89 -30.56
CA PRO A 227 1.18 6.81 -32.00
C PRO A 227 1.96 5.62 -32.57
N SER A 228 1.23 4.72 -33.24
CA SER A 228 1.80 3.62 -34.02
C SER A 228 2.86 4.19 -34.96
N ARG A 229 4.11 3.76 -34.76
CA ARG A 229 5.20 4.06 -35.70
C ARG A 229 5.04 3.26 -36.98
#